data_AF-A0A7J2HLV2-F1
#
_entry.id   AF-A0A7J2HLV2-F1
#
_cell.length_a   1.000
_cell.length_b   1.000
_cell.length_c   1.000
_cell.angle_alpha   90.00
_cell.angle_beta   90.00
_cell.angle_gamma   90.00
#
_symmetry.space_group_name_H-M   'P 1'
#
loop_
_entity.id
_entity.type
_entity.pdbx_description
1 polymer ?
#
loop_
_entity_poly.entity_id
_entity_poly.type
_entity_poly.pdbx_seq_one_letter_code
_entity_poly.pdbx_strand_id
1 'polypeptide(L)'
;MSIGTKEDTYKKILVAVSIASLIILISFCAGCLENSQILKNLPPSASVSANPVSGKGPLTVEFTGYATDDDGSIISYHWDFGDGCTSNQQNPVHTFEKPGSYTVRFTVTDNDGATATATIEINVLTNKPPEAHANAIPKMGKAPLTVRFYSEGSRDPDGKIVSYHWEFPGLFFRNKYSDEQNPVRTYWRPGLYYAKLTVTDDDGATDTDTVTIWVEPRLGILKPFFGMPER
;
A
#
# COMPACT_ATOMS: atom_id res chain seq x y z
N MET A 1 54.33 17.12 -97.08
CA MET A 1 53.01 17.59 -96.63
C MET A 1 51.96 16.62 -97.14
N SER A 2 51.26 15.93 -96.23
CA SER A 2 49.95 15.27 -96.39
C SER A 2 49.86 14.07 -97.38
N ILE A 3 49.17 12.95 -97.14
CA ILE A 3 48.19 12.57 -96.12
C ILE A 3 48.26 11.03 -95.99
N GLY A 4 48.63 10.51 -94.81
CA GLY A 4 48.43 9.09 -94.48
C GLY A 4 46.95 8.83 -94.25
N THR A 5 46.42 7.78 -94.89
CA THR A 5 44.99 7.50 -95.00
C THR A 5 44.40 6.99 -93.69
N LYS A 6 43.17 7.45 -93.42
CA LYS A 6 42.36 7.23 -92.20
C LYS A 6 42.08 5.77 -91.81
N GLU A 7 42.57 4.77 -92.54
CA GLU A 7 42.13 3.37 -92.43
C GLU A 7 42.85 2.58 -91.32
N ASP A 8 44.10 2.93 -91.00
CA ASP A 8 44.87 2.31 -89.90
C ASP A 8 44.44 2.79 -88.49
N THR A 9 43.68 3.88 -88.42
CA THR A 9 43.13 4.38 -87.16
C THR A 9 41.93 3.55 -86.70
N TYR A 10 41.14 2.98 -87.62
CA TYR A 10 39.92 2.22 -87.27
C TYR A 10 40.19 0.77 -86.84
N LYS A 11 41.23 0.11 -87.36
CA LYS A 11 41.61 -1.25 -86.91
C LYS A 11 42.24 -1.27 -85.52
N LYS A 12 42.90 -0.19 -85.09
CA LYS A 12 43.36 -0.04 -83.70
C LYS A 12 42.23 0.29 -82.71
N ILE A 13 41.13 0.88 -83.18
CA ILE A 13 39.97 1.20 -82.35
C ILE A 13 39.07 -0.05 -82.15
N LEU A 14 38.96 -0.95 -83.13
CA LEU A 14 38.08 -2.12 -83.00
C LEU A 14 38.64 -3.25 -82.09
N VAL A 15 39.96 -3.35 -81.91
CA VAL A 15 40.57 -4.31 -80.96
C VAL A 15 40.56 -3.79 -79.52
N ALA A 16 40.38 -2.48 -79.31
CA ALA A 16 40.24 -1.88 -77.97
C ALA A 16 38.82 -1.97 -77.39
N VAL A 17 37.81 -2.35 -78.19
CA VAL A 17 36.39 -2.37 -77.75
C VAL A 17 35.90 -3.78 -77.33
N SER A 18 36.72 -4.83 -77.45
CA SER A 18 36.28 -6.22 -77.16
C SER A 18 36.75 -6.82 -75.83
N ILE A 19 37.31 -6.04 -74.90
CA ILE A 19 37.63 -6.53 -73.53
C ILE A 19 37.05 -5.63 -72.43
N ALA A 20 36.73 -4.36 -72.75
CA ALA A 20 36.06 -3.46 -71.82
C ALA A 20 34.55 -3.76 -71.65
N SER A 21 33.93 -4.49 -72.58
CA SER A 21 32.47 -4.72 -72.59
C SER A 21 32.02 -6.06 -71.97
N LEU A 22 32.93 -6.92 -71.51
CA LEU A 22 32.56 -8.14 -70.76
C LEU A 22 32.77 -8.00 -69.23
N ILE A 23 33.40 -6.91 -68.77
CA ILE A 23 33.54 -6.59 -67.34
C ILE A 23 32.40 -5.67 -66.86
N ILE A 24 31.64 -5.06 -67.79
CA ILE A 24 30.46 -4.22 -67.49
C ILE A 24 29.16 -5.06 -67.59
N LEU A 25 29.21 -6.33 -67.20
CA LEU A 25 28.03 -7.06 -66.73
C LEU A 25 28.20 -7.66 -65.32
N ILE A 26 29.38 -7.49 -64.70
CA ILE A 26 29.63 -7.89 -63.30
C ILE A 26 29.78 -6.67 -62.38
N SER A 27 29.60 -5.45 -62.90
CA SER A 27 29.63 -4.22 -62.07
C SER A 27 28.27 -3.50 -61.99
N PHE A 28 27.18 -4.27 -62.01
CA PHE A 28 25.82 -3.76 -61.72
C PHE A 28 25.11 -4.56 -60.62
N CYS A 29 25.86 -5.26 -59.77
CA CYS A 29 25.34 -5.88 -58.54
C CYS A 29 26.46 -6.15 -57.51
N ALA A 30 27.24 -5.13 -57.17
CA ALA A 30 28.15 -5.20 -56.01
C ALA A 30 28.18 -3.90 -55.18
N GLY A 31 27.51 -2.83 -55.63
CA GLY A 31 27.35 -1.58 -54.88
C GLY A 31 26.02 -1.42 -54.16
N CYS A 32 25.08 -2.37 -54.30
CA CYS A 32 23.75 -2.30 -53.67
C CYS A 32 23.56 -3.31 -52.53
N LEU A 33 24.61 -4.00 -52.10
CA LEU A 33 24.52 -5.08 -51.11
C LEU A 33 25.53 -4.95 -49.97
N GLU A 34 25.90 -3.74 -49.59
CA GLU A 34 26.56 -3.49 -48.30
C GLU A 34 25.99 -2.23 -47.65
N ASN A 35 24.67 -2.23 -47.44
CA ASN A 35 24.11 -1.45 -46.34
C ASN A 35 23.24 -2.38 -45.50
N SER A 36 23.84 -3.46 -45.01
CA SER A 36 23.34 -4.14 -43.83
C SER A 36 23.61 -3.22 -42.65
N GLN A 37 22.78 -2.17 -42.53
CA GLN A 37 22.62 -1.48 -41.26
C GLN A 37 22.07 -2.55 -40.33
N ILE A 38 22.92 -3.12 -39.49
CA ILE A 38 22.47 -3.85 -38.31
C ILE A 38 21.63 -2.84 -37.56
N LEU A 39 20.30 -2.94 -37.67
CA LEU A 39 19.39 -2.09 -36.93
C LEU A 39 19.66 -2.42 -35.46
N LYS A 40 20.36 -1.52 -34.77
CA LYS A 40 20.69 -1.72 -33.37
C LYS A 40 19.39 -1.63 -32.59
N ASN A 41 19.02 -2.71 -31.90
CA ASN A 41 17.86 -2.74 -31.02
C ASN A 41 17.87 -1.55 -30.04
N LEU A 42 16.76 -0.83 -29.96
CA LEU A 42 16.53 0.20 -28.95
C LEU A 42 15.90 -0.44 -27.71
N PRO A 43 16.31 -0.04 -26.49
CA PRO A 43 15.67 -0.56 -25.30
C PRO A 43 14.22 -0.07 -25.23
N PRO A 44 13.31 -0.85 -24.62
CA PRO A 44 11.93 -0.43 -24.44
C PRO A 44 11.83 0.78 -23.49
N SER A 45 10.66 1.38 -23.42
CA SER A 45 10.28 2.34 -22.38
C SER A 45 9.36 1.67 -21.37
N ALA A 46 9.52 1.98 -20.09
CA ALA A 46 8.70 1.43 -19.00
C ALA A 46 8.24 2.52 -18.05
N SER A 47 6.99 2.42 -17.59
CA SER A 47 6.44 3.22 -16.49
C SER A 47 5.53 2.37 -15.61
N VAL A 48 5.35 2.83 -14.38
CA VAL A 48 4.60 2.11 -13.35
C VAL A 48 3.69 3.08 -12.60
N SER A 49 2.50 2.61 -12.25
CA SER A 49 1.64 3.21 -11.24
C SER A 49 1.15 2.16 -10.25
N ALA A 50 0.79 2.59 -9.05
CA ALA A 50 0.24 1.74 -8.01
C ALA A 50 -0.88 2.45 -7.27
N ASN A 51 -1.84 1.68 -6.74
CA ASN A 51 -2.91 2.20 -5.93
C ASN A 51 -3.31 1.20 -4.81
N PRO A 52 -3.24 1.60 -3.53
CA PRO A 52 -2.64 2.83 -2.99
C PRO A 52 -1.11 2.79 -2.98
N VAL A 53 -0.45 3.95 -2.85
CA VAL A 53 1.03 4.05 -2.62
C VAL A 53 1.41 4.13 -1.14
N SER A 54 0.43 4.28 -0.25
CA SER A 54 0.63 4.35 1.19
C SER A 54 -0.63 3.91 1.94
N GLY A 55 -0.46 3.31 3.13
CA GLY A 55 -1.55 2.89 4.00
C GLY A 55 -1.06 2.04 5.17
N LYS A 56 -1.92 1.80 6.16
CA LYS A 56 -1.59 0.93 7.30
C LYS A 56 -1.54 -0.54 6.85
N GLY A 57 -0.65 -1.33 7.46
CA GLY A 57 -0.48 -2.75 7.11
C GLY A 57 -1.54 -3.68 7.75
N PRO A 58 -1.86 -4.83 7.14
CA PRO A 58 -1.42 -5.29 5.81
C PRO A 58 -2.00 -4.44 4.67
N LEU A 59 -1.13 -4.02 3.74
CA LEU A 59 -1.52 -3.12 2.64
C LEU A 59 -1.58 -3.89 1.32
N THR A 60 -2.78 -4.06 0.78
CA THR A 60 -2.98 -4.62 -0.57
C THR A 60 -2.92 -3.53 -1.62
N VAL A 61 -2.05 -3.68 -2.61
CA VAL A 61 -1.76 -2.69 -3.64
C VAL A 61 -1.98 -3.30 -5.01
N GLU A 62 -2.72 -2.59 -5.85
CA GLU A 62 -2.89 -2.90 -7.27
C GLU A 62 -1.81 -2.17 -8.08
N PHE A 63 -1.01 -2.91 -8.85
CA PHE A 63 0.03 -2.36 -9.70
C PHE A 63 -0.40 -2.37 -11.17
N THR A 64 0.00 -1.33 -11.89
CA THR A 64 -0.15 -1.25 -13.35
C THR A 64 1.20 -0.97 -13.98
N GLY A 65 1.63 -1.89 -14.84
CA GLY A 65 2.86 -1.78 -15.63
C GLY A 65 2.55 -1.37 -17.07
N TYR A 66 3.14 -0.28 -17.52
CA TYR A 66 3.04 0.19 -18.90
C TYR A 66 4.40 0.12 -19.58
N ALA A 67 4.45 -0.43 -20.79
CA ALA A 67 5.68 -0.50 -21.58
C ALA A 67 5.39 -0.39 -23.06
N THR A 68 6.32 0.23 -23.78
CA THR A 68 6.31 0.37 -25.24
C THR A 68 7.69 0.08 -25.79
N ASP A 69 7.73 -0.34 -27.04
CA ASP A 69 8.96 -0.57 -27.78
C ASP A 69 8.78 -0.03 -29.20
N ASP A 70 9.73 0.78 -29.66
CA ASP A 70 9.60 1.56 -30.90
C ASP A 70 10.05 0.76 -32.15
N ASP A 71 10.98 -0.19 -31.97
CA ASP A 71 11.52 -1.05 -33.02
C ASP A 71 11.22 -2.55 -32.81
N GLY A 72 10.47 -2.89 -31.75
CA GLY A 72 10.10 -4.26 -31.43
C GLY A 72 8.78 -4.42 -30.65
N SER A 73 8.78 -5.41 -29.76
CA SER A 73 7.64 -5.84 -28.94
C SER A 73 8.11 -6.34 -27.58
N ILE A 74 7.32 -6.07 -26.54
CA ILE A 74 7.59 -6.56 -25.19
C ILE A 74 7.24 -8.05 -25.08
N ILE A 75 8.17 -8.87 -24.60
CA ILE A 75 7.99 -10.32 -24.46
C ILE A 75 7.87 -10.78 -23.00
N SER A 76 8.31 -9.97 -22.04
CA SER A 76 8.23 -10.34 -20.62
C SER A 76 8.09 -9.14 -19.69
N TYR A 77 7.49 -9.42 -18.55
CA TYR A 77 7.33 -8.52 -17.41
C TYR A 77 7.92 -9.19 -16.19
N HIS A 78 8.55 -8.40 -15.32
CA HIS A 78 9.05 -8.85 -14.04
C HIS A 78 8.87 -7.76 -12.99
N TRP A 79 8.30 -8.15 -11.86
CA TRP A 79 8.12 -7.32 -10.69
C TRP A 79 8.97 -7.86 -9.56
N ASP A 80 9.67 -6.96 -8.89
CA ASP A 80 10.35 -7.18 -7.62
C ASP A 80 9.75 -6.19 -6.62
N PHE A 81 8.99 -6.71 -5.65
CA PHE A 81 8.25 -5.87 -4.71
C PHE A 81 9.13 -5.30 -3.59
N GLY A 82 10.41 -5.69 -3.51
CA GLY A 82 11.34 -5.20 -2.48
C GLY A 82 11.16 -5.86 -1.11
N ASP A 83 10.21 -6.77 -0.95
CA ASP A 83 9.96 -7.57 0.26
C ASP A 83 10.41 -9.04 0.13
N GLY A 84 11.05 -9.38 -1.00
CA GLY A 84 11.46 -10.73 -1.36
C GLY A 84 10.47 -11.48 -2.27
N CYS A 85 9.29 -10.92 -2.53
CA CYS A 85 8.31 -11.47 -3.46
C CYS A 85 8.50 -10.91 -4.88
N THR A 86 8.10 -11.68 -5.88
CA THR A 86 8.16 -11.29 -7.29
C THR A 86 6.90 -11.71 -8.06
N SER A 87 6.68 -11.12 -9.25
CA SER A 87 5.61 -11.52 -10.17
C SER A 87 6.04 -11.34 -11.62
N ASN A 88 5.46 -12.11 -12.54
CA ASN A 88 5.64 -11.94 -13.99
C ASN A 88 4.34 -11.50 -14.69
N GLN A 89 3.29 -11.15 -13.93
CA GLN A 89 2.07 -10.56 -14.48
C GLN A 89 2.33 -9.11 -14.89
N GLN A 90 1.64 -8.62 -15.91
CA GLN A 90 1.74 -7.20 -16.28
C GLN A 90 1.18 -6.29 -15.18
N ASN A 91 0.02 -6.63 -14.63
CA ASN A 91 -0.70 -5.85 -13.60
C ASN A 91 -0.99 -6.73 -12.37
N PRO A 92 -0.01 -6.99 -11.49
CA PRO A 92 -0.21 -7.81 -10.31
C PRO A 92 -0.94 -7.06 -9.19
N VAL A 93 -1.54 -7.83 -8.29
CA VAL A 93 -1.95 -7.35 -6.96
C VAL A 93 -1.02 -7.98 -5.94
N HIS A 94 -0.49 -7.19 -5.01
CA HIS A 94 0.44 -7.66 -3.98
C HIS A 94 0.08 -7.09 -2.61
N THR A 95 0.25 -7.88 -1.56
CA THR A 95 -0.03 -7.48 -0.18
C THR A 95 1.27 -7.40 0.61
N PHE A 96 1.57 -6.21 1.13
CA PHE A 96 2.69 -5.99 2.04
C PHE A 96 2.23 -6.22 3.48
N GLU A 97 2.71 -7.30 4.08
CA GLU A 97 2.27 -7.75 5.42
C GLU A 97 2.83 -6.90 6.57
N LYS A 98 4.01 -6.28 6.37
CA LYS A 98 4.72 -5.58 7.43
C LYS A 98 4.84 -4.09 7.13
N PRO A 99 4.78 -3.22 8.15
CA PRO A 99 5.16 -1.83 8.00
C PRO A 99 6.59 -1.67 7.48
N GLY A 100 6.80 -0.72 6.58
CA GLY A 100 8.07 -0.50 5.90
C GLY A 100 7.92 0.38 4.67
N SER A 101 9.05 0.83 4.13
CA SER A 101 9.11 1.49 2.83
C SER A 101 9.70 0.49 1.83
N TYR A 102 8.98 0.23 0.75
CA TYR A 102 9.32 -0.76 -0.26
C TYR A 102 9.56 -0.07 -1.60
N THR A 103 10.75 -0.26 -2.17
CA THR A 103 11.03 0.15 -3.54
C THR A 103 10.64 -0.97 -4.49
N VAL A 104 9.48 -0.82 -5.12
CA VAL A 104 8.98 -1.78 -6.12
C VAL A 104 9.62 -1.48 -7.46
N ARG A 105 10.08 -2.52 -8.14
CA ARG A 105 10.75 -2.44 -9.44
C ARG A 105 9.98 -3.24 -10.49
N PHE A 106 9.66 -2.58 -11.59
CA PHE A 106 9.03 -3.16 -12.78
C PHE A 106 10.05 -3.19 -13.92
N THR A 107 10.46 -4.39 -14.32
CA THR A 107 11.40 -4.63 -15.41
C THR A 107 10.68 -5.28 -16.58
N VAL A 108 10.95 -4.81 -17.79
CA VAL A 108 10.43 -5.37 -19.04
C VAL A 108 11.56 -5.77 -19.96
N THR A 109 11.34 -6.81 -20.76
CA THR A 109 12.28 -7.27 -21.80
C THR A 109 11.59 -7.29 -23.16
N ASP A 110 12.27 -6.78 -24.18
CA ASP A 110 11.81 -6.84 -25.58
C ASP A 110 12.21 -8.15 -26.29
N ASN A 111 11.74 -8.34 -27.53
CA ASN A 111 12.00 -9.54 -28.33
C ASN A 111 13.47 -9.74 -28.73
N ASP A 112 14.30 -8.72 -28.61
CA ASP A 112 15.72 -8.74 -28.95
C ASP A 112 16.61 -8.76 -27.68
N GLY A 113 15.99 -8.84 -26.50
CA GLY A 113 16.61 -9.05 -25.20
C GLY A 113 17.02 -7.78 -24.45
N ALA A 114 16.74 -6.56 -24.97
CA ALA A 114 17.02 -5.35 -24.18
C ALA A 114 15.93 -5.12 -23.13
N THR A 115 16.30 -4.37 -22.08
CA THR A 115 15.47 -4.20 -20.89
C THR A 115 15.30 -2.75 -20.48
N ALA A 116 14.15 -2.44 -19.91
CA ALA A 116 13.90 -1.19 -19.21
C ALA A 116 13.35 -1.45 -17.81
N THR A 117 13.52 -0.48 -16.92
CA THR A 117 13.13 -0.60 -15.52
C THR A 117 12.51 0.70 -15.02
N ALA A 118 11.35 0.60 -14.38
CA ALA A 118 10.70 1.68 -13.66
C ALA A 118 10.55 1.30 -12.18
N THR A 119 10.56 2.29 -11.29
CA THR A 119 10.44 2.06 -9.84
C THR A 119 9.36 2.94 -9.23
N ILE A 120 8.71 2.44 -8.18
CA ILE A 120 7.74 3.19 -7.37
C ILE A 120 7.93 2.84 -5.89
N GLU A 121 7.80 3.82 -4.99
CA GLU A 121 7.85 3.59 -3.55
C GLU A 121 6.46 3.31 -2.99
N ILE A 122 6.35 2.29 -2.15
CA ILE A 122 5.16 1.95 -1.37
C ILE A 122 5.49 2.09 0.11
N ASN A 123 4.68 2.86 0.84
CA ASN A 123 4.90 3.14 2.26
C ASN A 123 3.81 2.48 3.12
N VAL A 124 4.17 1.39 3.80
CA VAL A 124 3.27 0.68 4.72
C VAL A 124 3.49 1.22 6.12
N LEU A 125 2.44 1.81 6.69
CA LEU A 125 2.45 2.46 7.99
C LEU A 125 2.11 1.46 9.10
N THR A 126 2.65 1.71 10.30
CA THR A 126 2.25 1.01 11.52
C THR A 126 1.00 1.68 12.10
N ASN A 127 -0.01 0.91 12.48
CA ASN A 127 -1.14 1.44 13.27
C ASN A 127 -0.70 1.77 14.70
N LYS A 128 -1.06 2.94 15.21
CA LYS A 128 -0.92 3.27 16.63
C LYS A 128 -2.24 2.99 17.33
N PRO A 129 -2.23 2.31 18.49
CA PRO A 129 -3.47 2.08 19.22
C PRO A 129 -4.09 3.42 19.65
N PRO A 130 -5.42 3.46 19.83
CA PRO A 130 -6.08 4.63 20.39
C PRO A 130 -5.65 4.85 21.84
N GLU A 131 -5.99 6.00 22.39
CA GLU A 131 -5.84 6.33 23.80
C GLU A 131 -7.24 6.49 24.41
N ALA A 132 -7.58 5.61 25.34
CA ALA A 132 -8.84 5.65 26.08
C ALA A 132 -8.77 6.65 27.23
N HIS A 133 -9.84 7.40 27.41
CA HIS A 133 -10.01 8.28 28.56
C HIS A 133 -11.42 8.14 29.13
N ALA A 134 -11.51 7.50 30.29
CA ALA A 134 -12.75 7.23 31.00
C ALA A 134 -12.98 8.31 32.07
N ASN A 135 -14.15 8.94 32.04
CA ASN A 135 -14.56 9.87 33.07
C ASN A 135 -16.00 9.61 33.54
N ALA A 136 -16.34 10.13 34.71
CA ALA A 136 -17.65 9.94 35.33
C ALA A 136 -18.01 11.16 36.18
N ILE A 137 -19.28 11.56 36.14
CA ILE A 137 -19.82 12.65 36.95
C ILE A 137 -21.19 12.24 37.52
N PRO A 138 -21.40 12.35 38.84
CA PRO A 138 -20.41 12.57 39.89
C PRO A 138 -19.55 11.31 40.16
N LYS A 139 -18.31 11.49 40.63
CA LYS A 139 -17.46 10.37 41.09
C LYS A 139 -17.75 9.91 42.52
N MET A 140 -18.53 10.69 43.27
CA MET A 140 -18.88 10.40 44.65
C MET A 140 -20.26 10.93 45.01
N GLY A 141 -20.99 10.22 45.87
CA GLY A 141 -22.25 10.70 46.43
C GLY A 141 -23.04 9.59 47.12
N LYS A 142 -24.19 9.94 47.73
CA LYS A 142 -25.02 8.99 48.48
C LYS A 142 -25.85 8.09 47.56
N ALA A 143 -26.05 6.84 47.94
CA ALA A 143 -26.97 5.94 47.25
C ALA A 143 -28.41 6.50 47.25
N PRO A 144 -29.24 6.22 46.22
CA PRO A 144 -28.84 5.84 44.90
C PRO A 144 -28.12 7.00 44.22
N LEU A 145 -26.96 6.70 43.63
CA LEU A 145 -26.18 7.69 42.91
C LEU A 145 -26.36 7.46 41.42
N THR A 146 -26.95 8.42 40.71
CA THR A 146 -26.98 8.42 39.24
C THR A 146 -25.71 9.09 38.71
N VAL A 147 -24.97 8.35 37.90
CA VAL A 147 -23.67 8.73 37.34
C VAL A 147 -23.76 8.70 35.82
N ARG A 148 -23.29 9.76 35.17
CA ARG A 148 -23.05 9.80 33.73
C ARG A 148 -21.58 9.52 33.46
N PHE A 149 -21.32 8.63 32.52
CA PHE A 149 -19.98 8.28 32.04
C PHE A 149 -19.67 9.05 30.77
N TYR A 150 -18.40 9.36 30.58
CA TYR A 150 -17.91 10.14 29.45
C TYR A 150 -16.64 9.51 28.89
N SER A 151 -16.52 9.50 27.57
CA SER A 151 -15.29 9.15 26.86
C SER A 151 -14.47 10.38 26.44
N GLU A 152 -14.85 11.58 26.89
CA GLU A 152 -14.22 12.84 26.49
C GLU A 152 -12.72 12.79 26.77
N GLY A 153 -11.91 13.11 25.76
CA GLY A 153 -10.45 12.98 25.79
C GLY A 153 -9.92 11.74 25.06
N SER A 154 -10.76 10.72 24.84
CA SER A 154 -10.37 9.54 24.06
C SER A 154 -10.05 9.95 22.62
N ARG A 155 -8.90 9.52 22.09
CA ARG A 155 -8.44 9.90 20.76
C ARG A 155 -7.61 8.80 20.12
N ASP A 156 -7.53 8.82 18.81
CA ASP A 156 -6.60 7.99 18.06
C ASP A 156 -5.53 8.88 17.41
N PRO A 157 -4.23 8.68 17.69
CA PRO A 157 -3.14 9.47 17.12
C PRO A 157 -3.01 9.44 15.59
N ASP A 158 -3.48 8.39 14.92
CA ASP A 158 -3.30 8.22 13.47
C ASP A 158 -4.56 7.76 12.73
N GLY A 159 -5.72 7.88 13.37
CA GLY A 159 -7.01 7.50 12.82
C GLY A 159 -8.19 8.08 13.61
N LYS A 160 -9.24 7.28 13.78
CA LYS A 160 -10.47 7.66 14.49
C LYS A 160 -10.97 6.51 15.35
N ILE A 161 -11.50 6.85 16.53
CA ILE A 161 -12.27 5.89 17.32
C ILE A 161 -13.61 5.60 16.63
N VAL A 162 -13.89 4.32 16.39
CA VAL A 162 -15.13 3.84 15.73
C VAL A 162 -16.08 3.13 16.68
N SER A 163 -15.61 2.69 17.85
CA SER A 163 -16.49 2.05 18.83
C SER A 163 -16.10 2.34 20.28
N TYR A 164 -17.12 2.26 21.16
CA TYR A 164 -17.00 2.40 22.60
C TYR A 164 -17.66 1.19 23.25
N HIS A 165 -17.04 0.65 24.29
CA HIS A 165 -17.61 -0.45 25.06
C HIS A 165 -17.33 -0.22 26.55
N TRP A 166 -18.39 -0.03 27.33
CA TRP A 166 -18.32 0.17 28.77
C TRP A 166 -18.66 -1.12 29.52
N GLU A 167 -17.75 -1.57 30.36
CA GLU A 167 -17.96 -2.66 31.31
C GLU A 167 -18.17 -2.09 32.72
N PHE A 168 -19.24 -2.52 33.38
CA PHE A 168 -19.58 -2.17 34.76
C PHE A 168 -19.42 -3.39 35.67
N PRO A 169 -18.19 -3.78 36.03
CA PRO A 169 -17.93 -4.95 36.86
C PRO A 169 -18.67 -4.85 38.20
N GLY A 170 -19.38 -5.92 38.56
CA GLY A 170 -20.13 -6.03 39.81
C GLY A 170 -21.19 -7.14 39.78
N LEU A 171 -21.45 -7.74 40.94
CA LEU A 171 -22.37 -8.88 41.09
C LEU A 171 -23.87 -8.51 40.97
N PHE A 172 -24.19 -7.22 40.89
CA PHE A 172 -25.57 -6.73 41.06
C PHE A 172 -26.12 -5.97 39.84
N PHE A 173 -25.36 -5.86 38.74
CA PHE A 173 -25.87 -5.29 37.49
C PHE A 173 -26.44 -6.39 36.61
N ARG A 174 -27.74 -6.29 36.30
CA ARG A 174 -28.40 -7.16 35.29
C ARG A 174 -27.88 -6.87 33.88
N ASN A 175 -27.55 -5.60 33.59
CA ASN A 175 -26.88 -5.20 32.36
C ASN A 175 -25.49 -4.66 32.70
N LYS A 176 -24.46 -5.48 32.47
CA LYS A 176 -23.06 -5.16 32.79
C LYS A 176 -22.35 -4.35 31.70
N TYR A 177 -22.98 -4.18 30.54
CA TYR A 177 -22.32 -3.65 29.35
C TYR A 177 -23.10 -2.48 28.74
N SER A 178 -22.41 -1.61 28.01
CA SER A 178 -23.03 -0.56 27.20
C SER A 178 -22.12 -0.16 26.06
N ASP A 179 -22.65 -0.10 24.84
CA ASP A 179 -21.92 0.39 23.67
C ASP A 179 -22.25 1.86 23.33
N GLU A 180 -23.12 2.49 24.14
CA GLU A 180 -23.27 3.95 24.10
C GLU A 180 -21.94 4.63 24.45
N GLN A 181 -21.57 5.67 23.72
CA GLN A 181 -20.36 6.45 24.00
C GLN A 181 -20.36 7.03 25.43
N ASN A 182 -21.51 7.57 25.87
CA ASN A 182 -21.66 8.28 27.14
C ASN A 182 -22.88 7.76 27.94
N PRO A 183 -22.81 6.55 28.53
CA PRO A 183 -23.93 5.93 29.19
C PRO A 183 -24.23 6.52 30.57
N VAL A 184 -25.42 6.22 31.10
CA VAL A 184 -25.84 6.60 32.46
C VAL A 184 -26.14 5.35 33.28
N ARG A 185 -25.65 5.31 34.53
CA ARG A 185 -25.96 4.24 35.50
C ARG A 185 -26.43 4.80 36.83
N THR A 186 -27.27 4.04 37.53
CA THR A 186 -27.69 4.35 38.90
C THR A 186 -27.22 3.23 39.84
N TYR A 187 -26.44 3.62 40.86
CA TYR A 187 -25.90 2.73 41.87
C TYR A 187 -26.75 2.79 43.14
N TRP A 188 -27.51 1.75 43.42
CA TRP A 188 -28.49 1.72 44.51
C TRP A 188 -27.92 1.36 45.89
N ARG A 189 -26.71 0.81 45.94
CA ARG A 189 -26.07 0.35 47.16
C ARG A 189 -24.76 1.11 47.39
N PRO A 190 -24.37 1.32 48.65
CA PRO A 190 -23.07 1.87 48.96
C PRO A 190 -21.95 0.92 48.53
N GLY A 191 -20.81 1.48 48.15
CA GLY A 191 -19.64 0.71 47.76
C GLY A 191 -18.71 1.45 46.80
N LEU A 192 -17.58 0.80 46.54
CA LEU A 192 -16.62 1.22 45.53
C LEU A 192 -16.93 0.50 44.23
N TYR A 193 -17.15 1.26 43.16
CA TYR A 193 -17.45 0.74 41.83
C TYR A 193 -16.40 1.20 40.84
N TYR A 194 -16.18 0.39 39.81
CA TYR A 194 -15.33 0.71 38.68
C TYR A 194 -16.15 0.62 37.40
N ALA A 195 -15.85 1.47 36.44
CA ALA A 195 -16.33 1.35 35.07
C ALA A 195 -15.12 1.39 34.14
N LYS A 196 -15.01 0.39 33.28
CA LYS A 196 -13.93 0.27 32.31
C LYS A 196 -14.48 0.65 30.94
N LEU A 197 -13.88 1.65 30.31
CA LEU A 197 -14.08 1.98 28.91
C LEU A 197 -13.07 1.22 28.08
N THR A 198 -13.53 0.58 27.00
CA THR A 198 -12.69 0.13 25.89
C THR A 198 -13.06 0.96 24.67
N VAL A 199 -12.08 1.54 23.99
CA VAL A 199 -12.27 2.21 22.69
C VAL A 199 -11.59 1.39 21.61
N THR A 200 -12.16 1.39 20.40
CA THR A 200 -11.58 0.73 19.22
C THR A 200 -11.42 1.74 18.10
N ASP A 201 -10.27 1.73 17.43
CA ASP A 201 -9.99 2.57 16.26
C ASP A 201 -10.51 1.97 14.95
N ASP A 202 -10.37 2.70 13.84
CA ASP A 202 -10.77 2.31 12.49
C ASP A 202 -9.92 1.18 11.89
N ASP A 203 -8.83 0.80 12.55
CA ASP A 203 -7.94 -0.31 12.20
C ASP A 203 -8.12 -1.53 13.12
N GLY A 204 -9.06 -1.46 14.06
CA GLY A 204 -9.41 -2.52 14.99
C GLY A 204 -8.52 -2.65 16.23
N ALA A 205 -7.55 -1.76 16.45
CA ALA A 205 -6.79 -1.74 17.70
C ALA A 205 -7.62 -1.10 18.81
N THR A 206 -7.29 -1.47 20.05
CA THR A 206 -8.07 -1.08 21.22
C THR A 206 -7.19 -0.56 22.35
N ASP A 207 -7.75 0.34 23.14
CA ASP A 207 -7.20 0.73 24.43
C ASP A 207 -8.31 0.83 25.49
N THR A 208 -7.92 0.80 26.76
CA THR A 208 -8.85 0.79 27.87
C THR A 208 -8.45 1.74 28.98
N ASP A 209 -9.44 2.41 29.57
CA ASP A 209 -9.25 3.22 30.78
C ASP A 209 -10.37 2.92 31.79
N THR A 210 -10.09 3.14 33.08
CA THR A 210 -11.01 2.83 34.16
C THR A 210 -11.27 4.04 35.04
N VAL A 211 -12.54 4.28 35.36
CA VAL A 211 -12.96 5.31 36.32
C VAL A 211 -13.63 4.69 37.54
N THR A 212 -13.32 5.25 38.71
CA THR A 212 -13.83 4.80 40.02
C THR A 212 -14.95 5.70 40.52
N ILE A 213 -15.96 5.09 41.15
CA ILE A 213 -17.13 5.76 41.73
C ILE A 213 -17.29 5.29 43.17
N TRP A 214 -17.34 6.25 44.10
CA TRP A 214 -17.61 5.98 45.51
C TRP A 214 -19.06 6.31 45.87
N VAL A 215 -19.83 5.30 46.27
CA VAL A 215 -21.22 5.47 46.67
C VAL A 215 -21.33 5.34 48.18
N GLU A 216 -21.74 6.42 48.83
CA GLU A 216 -21.89 6.51 50.27
C GLU A 216 -23.26 5.95 50.74
N PRO A 217 -23.36 5.49 51.99
CA PRO A 217 -24.65 5.18 52.63
C PRO A 217 -25.59 6.39 52.70
N ARG A 218 -26.90 6.15 52.52
CA ARG A 218 -27.90 7.12 52.97
C ARG A 218 -27.85 7.23 54.49
N LEU A 219 -27.62 8.45 54.99
CA LEU A 219 -27.87 8.78 56.40
C LEU A 219 -29.35 8.51 56.70
N GLY A 220 -29.63 7.44 57.45
CA GLY A 220 -30.98 6.96 57.75
C GLY A 220 -31.16 5.45 57.86
N ILE A 221 -30.14 4.64 57.49
CA ILE A 221 -30.18 3.16 57.65
C ILE A 221 -29.01 2.64 58.50
N LEU A 222 -28.61 3.38 59.53
CA LEU A 222 -28.06 2.73 60.72
C LEU A 222 -29.26 2.24 61.54
N LYS A 223 -29.93 1.17 61.11
CA LYS A 223 -30.66 0.38 62.11
C LYS A 223 -29.58 -0.37 62.89
N PRO A 224 -29.44 -0.18 64.20
CA PRO A 224 -28.54 -1.03 64.97
C PRO A 224 -29.01 -2.47 64.79
N PHE A 225 -28.07 -3.38 64.53
CA PHE A 225 -28.28 -4.80 64.74
C PHE A 225 -28.49 -5.01 66.25
N PHE A 226 -29.71 -4.77 66.74
CA PHE A 226 -30.15 -5.23 68.04
C PHE A 226 -30.89 -6.54 67.82
N GLY A 227 -30.26 -7.64 68.23
CA GLY A 227 -30.82 -8.98 68.09
C GLY A 227 -29.81 -10.08 68.38
N MET A 228 -29.22 -10.09 69.58
CA MET A 228 -28.85 -11.35 70.21
C MET A 228 -29.55 -11.43 71.58
N PRO A 229 -30.21 -12.57 71.88
CA PRO A 229 -31.09 -12.70 73.03
C PRO A 229 -30.29 -12.87 74.32
N GLU A 230 -30.87 -12.38 75.44
CA GLU A 230 -30.40 -12.70 76.78
C GLU A 230 -30.36 -14.21 77.01
N ARG A 231 -29.19 -14.70 77.44
CA ARG A 231 -29.04 -15.77 78.44
C ARG A 231 -27.80 -15.52 79.27
#